data_AF-A0A5E6YGA7-F1
#
_entry.id   AF-A0A5E6YGA7-F1
#
_cell.length_a   1.000
_cell.length_b   1.000
_cell.length_c   1.000
_cell.angle_alpha   90.00
_cell.angle_beta   90.00
_cell.angle_gamma   90.00
#
_symmetry.space_group_name_H-M   'P 1'
#
loop_
_entity.id
_entity.type
_entity.pdbx_description
1 polymer ?
#
loop_
_entity_poly.entity_id
_entity_poly.type
_entity_poly.pdbx_seq_one_letter_code
_entity_poly.pdbx_strand_id
1 'polypeptide(L)'
;MDARTVNLVHSKPNIINSPRSRTTEAVNGVMTLSRLAEFRAAEKALQEQLAQLEALKNDAGLKKEIEFEEKLQALMKTYGKNLRDIIAILDPNPAASKGASAPKQRKARVLKVYQNPHTGELIETKGGNHRGLKAWKEEYGAATVDTWLRA
;
A
#
# COMPACT_ATOMS: atom_id res chain seq x y z
N MET A 1 -7.54 -86.93 11.47
CA MET A 1 -8.20 -87.16 10.18
C MET A 1 -7.99 -85.90 9.37
N ASP A 2 -6.80 -85.80 8.79
CA ASP A 2 -6.58 -86.06 7.35
C ASP A 2 -7.12 -84.88 6.55
N ALA A 3 -6.28 -83.98 6.06
CA ALA A 3 -5.31 -84.14 4.98
C ALA A 3 -5.79 -83.17 3.88
N ARG A 4 -4.84 -82.70 3.06
CA ARG A 4 -5.04 -81.99 1.78
C ARG A 4 -5.30 -80.46 1.96
N THR A 5 -4.67 -79.54 1.24
CA THR A 5 -3.82 -79.65 0.04
C THR A 5 -3.34 -78.22 -0.35
N VAL A 6 -2.03 -78.09 -0.60
CA VAL A 6 -1.23 -77.11 -1.41
C VAL A 6 -1.49 -75.59 -1.27
N ASN A 7 -0.52 -74.76 -0.86
CA ASN A 7 0.74 -74.35 -1.53
C ASN A 7 0.59 -73.94 -3.00
N LEU A 8 0.61 -72.62 -3.27
CA LEU A 8 1.59 -72.09 -4.22
C LEU A 8 1.93 -70.63 -3.88
N VAL A 9 3.14 -70.49 -3.38
CA VAL A 9 3.82 -69.23 -3.12
C VAL A 9 4.82 -69.00 -4.26
N HIS A 10 5.00 -67.73 -4.62
CA HIS A 10 6.16 -67.18 -5.33
C HIS A 10 6.38 -67.57 -6.81
N SER A 11 6.30 -66.55 -7.68
CA SER A 11 7.32 -66.36 -8.70
C SER A 11 7.74 -64.89 -8.73
N LYS A 12 8.87 -64.60 -8.07
CA LYS A 12 9.80 -63.56 -8.52
C LYS A 12 11.00 -64.30 -9.13
N PRO A 13 11.57 -63.76 -10.21
CA PRO A 13 12.94 -63.23 -10.12
C PRO A 13 12.94 -61.79 -10.67
N ASN A 14 13.43 -60.73 -10.03
CA ASN A 14 14.67 -60.41 -9.32
C ASN A 14 15.92 -60.16 -10.21
N ILE A 15 16.43 -58.91 -10.07
CA ILE A 15 17.70 -58.29 -10.54
C ILE A 15 17.81 -58.17 -12.08
N ILE A 16 18.30 -57.11 -12.75
CA ILE A 16 19.54 -56.35 -12.51
C ILE A 16 19.55 -55.00 -13.29
N ASN A 17 20.04 -53.93 -12.63
CA ASN A 17 20.67 -52.66 -13.12
C ASN A 17 19.87 -51.54 -13.82
N SER A 18 19.66 -50.40 -13.12
CA SER A 18 20.44 -49.13 -13.29
C SER A 18 19.83 -47.93 -12.51
N PRO A 19 20.59 -46.85 -12.24
CA PRO A 19 20.70 -46.27 -10.90
C PRO A 19 19.88 -45.00 -10.60
N ARG A 20 19.77 -44.72 -9.30
CA ARG A 20 19.35 -43.47 -8.63
C ARG A 20 19.97 -42.19 -9.22
N SER A 21 19.15 -41.14 -9.25
CA SER A 21 19.45 -39.74 -8.86
C SER A 21 18.08 -39.08 -8.68
N ARG A 22 17.53 -38.71 -7.51
CA ARG A 22 17.96 -37.96 -6.30
C ARG A 22 18.37 -36.50 -6.57
N THR A 23 17.38 -35.61 -6.65
CA THR A 23 17.42 -34.20 -6.20
C THR A 23 15.95 -33.73 -6.12
N THR A 24 15.26 -33.66 -4.97
CA THR A 24 15.28 -32.64 -3.90
C THR A 24 15.24 -31.19 -4.40
N GLU A 25 14.13 -30.52 -4.06
CA GLU A 25 14.01 -29.09 -3.72
C GLU A 25 14.38 -28.05 -4.78
N ALA A 26 13.35 -27.55 -5.47
CA ALA A 26 13.31 -26.17 -5.93
C ALA A 26 12.14 -25.45 -5.23
N VAL A 27 12.27 -25.26 -3.92
CA VAL A 27 11.48 -24.27 -3.17
C VAL A 27 12.19 -22.91 -3.27
N ASN A 28 11.44 -21.90 -3.70
CA ASN A 28 11.74 -20.47 -3.53
C ASN A 28 12.90 -19.87 -4.35
N GLY A 29 12.68 -19.69 -5.66
CA GLY A 29 13.58 -18.95 -6.57
C GLY A 29 13.16 -17.51 -6.90
N VAL A 30 12.64 -16.70 -5.95
CA VAL A 30 12.30 -15.28 -6.21
C VAL A 30 12.70 -14.29 -5.10
N MET A 31 13.71 -14.58 -4.26
CA MET A 31 14.16 -13.63 -3.21
C MET A 31 15.69 -13.52 -3.12
N THR A 32 16.35 -13.15 -4.22
CA THR A 32 17.78 -12.79 -4.16
C THR A 32 18.11 -11.56 -5.03
N LEU A 33 17.49 -10.42 -4.72
CA LEU A 33 18.38 -9.28 -4.50
C LEU A 33 19.16 -9.62 -3.23
N SER A 34 20.49 -9.66 -3.32
CA SER A 34 21.32 -10.05 -2.19
C SER A 34 20.99 -9.14 -1.00
N ARG A 35 20.69 -9.72 0.18
CA ARG A 35 20.41 -8.95 1.42
C ARG A 35 21.54 -7.95 1.75
N LEU A 36 22.77 -8.26 1.33
CA LEU A 36 23.90 -7.35 1.41
C LEU A 36 23.77 -6.16 0.44
N ALA A 37 23.27 -6.39 -0.77
CA ALA A 37 22.99 -5.33 -1.73
C ALA A 37 21.83 -4.43 -1.23
N GLU A 38 20.79 -5.00 -0.63
CA GLU A 38 19.72 -4.24 0.02
C GLU A 38 20.25 -3.38 1.19
N PHE A 39 21.08 -3.97 2.06
CA PHE A 39 21.70 -3.24 3.17
C PHE A 39 22.57 -2.08 2.68
N ARG A 40 23.43 -2.31 1.67
CA ARG A 40 24.27 -1.24 1.09
C ARG A 40 23.46 -0.17 0.38
N ALA A 41 22.36 -0.55 -0.29
CA ALA A 41 21.45 0.41 -0.90
C ALA A 41 20.78 1.28 0.17
N ALA A 42 20.35 0.68 1.29
CA ALA A 42 19.78 1.41 2.42
C ALA A 42 20.80 2.35 3.10
N GLU A 43 22.04 1.89 3.29
CA GLU A 43 23.13 2.70 3.86
C GLU A 43 23.43 3.92 2.97
N LYS A 44 23.50 3.72 1.65
CA LYS A 44 23.70 4.81 0.70
C LYS A 44 22.54 5.81 0.71
N ALA A 45 21.30 5.32 0.74
CA ALA A 45 20.13 6.19 0.81
C ALA A 45 20.12 7.03 2.10
N LEU A 46 20.51 6.44 3.23
CA LEU A 46 20.64 7.17 4.48
C LEU A 46 21.72 8.25 4.41
N GLN A 47 22.88 7.95 3.81
CA GLN A 47 23.94 8.93 3.60
C GLN A 47 23.49 10.10 2.72
N GLU A 48 22.73 9.82 1.66
CA GLU A 48 22.16 10.86 0.79
C GLU A 48 21.18 11.76 1.55
N GLN A 49 20.31 11.18 2.39
CA GLN A 49 19.39 11.96 3.22
C GLN A 49 20.12 12.83 4.25
N LEU A 50 21.17 12.31 4.88
CA LEU A 50 22.01 13.09 5.81
C LEU A 50 22.73 14.23 5.11
N ALA A 51 23.26 14.00 3.91
CA ALA A 51 23.89 15.04 3.10
C ALA A 51 22.89 16.13 2.70
N GLN A 52 21.66 15.75 2.33
CA GLN A 52 20.57 16.71 2.06
C GLN A 52 20.23 17.55 3.29
N LEU A 53 20.13 16.92 4.48
CA LEU A 53 19.86 17.66 5.72
C LEU A 53 20.98 18.65 6.07
N GLU A 54 22.25 18.28 5.90
CA GLU A 54 23.37 19.19 6.13
C GLU A 54 23.43 20.32 5.10
N ALA A 55 23.04 20.06 3.84
CA ALA A 55 22.90 21.11 2.84
C ALA A 55 21.79 22.11 3.23
N LEU A 56 20.62 21.61 3.65
CA LEU A 56 19.50 22.45 4.12
C LEU A 56 19.86 23.22 5.40
N LYS A 57 20.56 22.61 6.35
CA LYS A 57 21.03 23.26 7.58
C LYS A 57 21.98 24.42 7.29
N ASN A 58 22.73 24.37 6.19
CA ASN A 58 23.62 25.44 5.77
C ASN A 58 22.96 26.47 4.85
N ASP A 59 21.71 26.22 4.44
CA ASP A 59 20.94 27.16 3.63
C ASP A 59 20.68 28.46 4.40
N ALA A 60 21.13 29.57 3.83
CA ALA A 60 20.99 30.89 4.45
C ALA A 60 19.53 31.40 4.45
N GLY A 61 18.68 30.90 3.55
CA GLY A 61 17.25 31.18 3.53
C GLY A 61 16.56 30.53 4.71
N LEU A 62 16.78 29.22 4.90
CA LEU A 62 16.20 28.46 6.01
C LEU A 62 16.61 29.04 7.38
N LYS A 63 17.88 29.41 7.55
CA LYS A 63 18.35 30.07 8.79
C LYS A 63 17.60 31.38 9.07
N LYS A 64 17.33 32.19 8.05
CA LYS A 64 16.57 33.45 8.18
C LYS A 64 15.11 33.19 8.53
N GLU A 65 14.49 32.17 7.95
CA GLU A 65 13.11 31.78 8.26
C GLU A 65 12.98 31.34 9.73
N ILE A 66 13.91 30.49 10.20
CA ILE A 66 13.97 30.05 11.60
C ILE A 66 14.17 31.26 12.53
N GLU A 67 15.13 32.13 12.24
CA GLU A 67 15.39 33.32 13.07
C GLU A 67 14.18 34.25 13.13
N PHE A 68 13.49 34.44 12.01
CA PHE A 68 12.26 35.22 11.96
C PHE A 68 11.15 34.60 12.82
N GLU A 69 10.93 33.29 12.69
CA GLU A 69 9.93 32.57 13.48
C GLU A 69 10.20 32.68 14.98
N GLU A 70 11.44 32.44 15.41
CA GLU A 70 11.85 32.54 16.81
C GLU A 70 11.60 33.94 17.38
N LYS A 71 12.01 34.98 16.64
CA LYS A 71 11.79 36.38 17.04
C LYS A 71 10.31 36.74 17.09
N LEU A 72 9.51 36.28 16.12
CA LEU A 72 8.07 36.50 16.11
C LEU A 72 7.40 35.84 17.31
N GLN A 73 7.73 34.57 17.59
CA GLN A 73 7.20 33.86 18.75
C GLN A 73 7.60 34.52 20.07
N ALA A 74 8.85 34.98 20.19
CA ALA A 74 9.31 35.72 21.36
C ALA A 74 8.52 37.02 21.54
N LEU A 75 8.36 37.80 20.46
CA LEU A 75 7.59 39.04 20.47
C LEU A 75 6.13 38.80 20.86
N MET A 76 5.50 37.76 20.31
CA MET A 76 4.15 37.34 20.68
C MET A 76 4.02 37.05 22.17
N LYS A 77 4.98 36.31 22.74
CA LYS A 77 5.00 35.99 24.18
C LYS A 77 5.19 37.24 25.04
N THR A 78 6.13 38.13 24.69
CA THR A 78 6.41 39.35 25.45
C THR A 78 5.19 40.26 25.55
N TYR A 79 4.39 40.36 24.48
CA TYR A 79 3.22 41.24 24.42
C TYR A 79 1.89 40.51 24.67
N GLY A 80 1.92 39.23 25.02
CA GLY A 80 0.72 38.41 25.24
C GLY A 80 -0.19 38.32 24.01
N LYS A 81 0.38 38.40 22.81
CA LYS A 81 -0.36 38.36 21.54
C LYS A 81 -0.41 36.95 20.99
N ASN A 82 -1.56 36.57 20.45
CA ASN A 82 -1.73 35.32 19.72
C ASN A 82 -1.76 35.59 18.20
N LEU A 83 -1.77 34.52 17.40
CA LEU A 83 -1.75 34.64 15.94
C LEU A 83 -2.98 35.39 15.39
N ARG A 84 -4.15 35.26 16.04
CA ARG A 84 -5.37 35.98 15.66
C ARG A 84 -5.22 37.48 15.86
N ASP A 85 -4.56 37.91 16.93
CA ASP A 85 -4.27 39.33 17.17
C ASP A 85 -3.33 39.89 16.11
N ILE A 86 -2.31 39.14 15.70
CA ILE A 86 -1.41 39.55 14.61
C ILE A 86 -2.15 39.69 13.30
N ILE A 87 -2.99 38.70 12.95
CA ILE A 87 -3.82 38.76 11.74
C ILE A 87 -4.72 40.00 11.77
N ALA A 88 -5.36 40.29 12.90
CA ALA A 88 -6.22 41.48 13.04
C ALA A 88 -5.46 42.81 12.89
N ILE A 89 -4.16 42.84 13.19
CA ILE A 89 -3.31 44.03 13.01
C ILE A 89 -2.88 44.19 11.55
N LEU A 90 -2.47 43.10 10.90
CA LEU A 90 -1.92 43.13 9.53
C LEU A 90 -3.01 43.11 8.44
N ASP A 91 -4.12 42.43 8.71
CA ASP A 91 -5.29 42.33 7.86
C ASP A 91 -6.55 42.59 8.70
N PRO A 92 -6.88 43.86 8.97
CA PRO A 92 -8.01 44.24 9.82
C PRO A 92 -9.38 44.02 9.16
N ASN A 93 -9.43 43.78 7.85
CA ASN A 93 -10.65 43.46 7.12
C ASN A 93 -10.38 42.30 6.16
N PRO A 94 -10.17 41.08 6.69
CA PRO A 94 -9.99 39.91 5.85
C PRO A 94 -11.29 39.74 5.11
N ALA A 95 -11.28 39.99 3.79
CA ALA A 95 -12.45 39.80 2.94
C ALA A 95 -13.05 38.45 3.30
N ALA A 96 -14.24 38.48 3.93
CA ALA A 96 -14.81 37.35 4.64
C ALA A 96 -14.62 36.09 3.79
N SER A 97 -13.69 35.22 4.21
CA SER A 97 -13.50 33.94 3.54
C SER A 97 -14.85 33.27 3.65
N LYS A 98 -15.54 33.14 2.51
CA LYS A 98 -16.87 32.54 2.43
C LYS A 98 -16.80 31.26 3.23
N GLY A 99 -17.43 31.27 4.41
CA GLY A 99 -17.30 30.19 5.38
C GLY A 99 -17.51 28.88 4.65
N ALA A 100 -16.56 27.96 4.76
CA ALA A 100 -16.72 26.62 4.25
C ALA A 100 -18.07 26.12 4.75
N SER A 101 -19.02 25.92 3.83
CA SER A 101 -20.32 25.37 4.14
C SER A 101 -20.10 24.14 5.01
N ALA A 102 -20.73 24.09 6.18
CA ALA A 102 -20.63 22.99 7.12
C ALA A 102 -20.62 21.64 6.39
N PRO A 103 -19.76 20.68 6.76
CA PRO A 103 -19.62 19.43 6.02
C PRO A 103 -20.96 18.71 6.00
N LYS A 104 -21.62 18.73 4.84
CA LYS A 104 -22.86 18.00 4.59
C LYS A 104 -22.55 16.52 4.85
N GLN A 105 -23.07 15.99 5.95
CA GLN A 105 -22.80 14.64 6.42
C GLN A 105 -23.16 13.66 5.31
N ARG A 106 -22.12 13.17 4.61
CA ARG A 106 -22.27 12.31 3.44
C ARG A 106 -22.84 10.98 3.92
N LYS A 107 -23.99 10.59 3.36
CA LYS A 107 -24.64 9.29 3.61
C LYS A 107 -23.58 8.19 3.57
N ALA A 108 -23.55 7.34 4.60
CA ALA A 108 -22.59 6.24 4.70
C ALA A 108 -22.66 5.40 3.42
N ARG A 109 -21.51 5.14 2.82
CA ARG A 109 -21.43 4.42 1.55
C ARG A 109 -21.75 2.93 1.78
N VAL A 110 -22.82 2.45 1.15
CA VAL A 110 -23.24 1.05 1.18
C VAL A 110 -22.25 0.20 0.37
N LEU A 111 -21.87 -0.97 0.89
CA LEU A 111 -21.11 -1.98 0.16
C LEU A 111 -21.94 -2.49 -1.01
N LYS A 112 -21.41 -2.38 -2.23
CA LYS A 112 -21.98 -2.94 -3.45
C LYS A 112 -21.13 -4.12 -3.90
N VAL A 113 -21.77 -5.25 -4.20
CA VAL A 113 -21.11 -6.45 -4.71
C VAL A 113 -21.47 -6.61 -6.18
N TYR A 114 -20.48 -6.58 -7.07
CA TYR A 114 -20.66 -6.81 -8.50
C TYR A 114 -20.13 -8.19 -8.86
N GLN A 115 -20.84 -8.93 -9.71
CA GLN A 115 -20.39 -10.24 -10.20
C GLN A 115 -20.31 -10.23 -11.73
N ASN A 116 -19.10 -10.44 -12.27
CA ASN A 116 -18.92 -10.53 -13.72
C ASN A 116 -19.41 -11.90 -14.23
N PRO A 117 -20.41 -11.97 -15.13
CA PRO A 117 -20.93 -13.23 -15.65
C PRO A 117 -19.96 -13.95 -16.60
N HIS A 118 -18.97 -13.23 -17.15
CA HIS A 118 -18.01 -13.77 -18.11
C HIS A 118 -16.84 -14.48 -17.41
N THR A 119 -16.36 -13.93 -16.29
CA THR A 119 -15.20 -14.45 -15.56
C THR A 119 -15.56 -15.10 -14.22
N GLY A 120 -16.76 -14.85 -13.69
CA GLY A 120 -17.18 -15.27 -12.37
C GLY A 120 -16.57 -14.45 -11.21
N GLU A 121 -15.75 -13.45 -11.52
CA GLU A 121 -15.10 -12.60 -10.52
C GLU A 121 -16.11 -11.73 -9.75
N LEU A 122 -15.86 -11.53 -8.45
CA LEU A 122 -16.65 -10.65 -7.60
C LEU A 122 -15.86 -9.42 -7.15
N ILE A 123 -16.49 -8.25 -7.23
CA ILE A 123 -15.94 -6.98 -6.75
C ILE A 123 -16.86 -6.40 -5.69
N GLU A 124 -16.34 -6.29 -4.47
CA GLU A 124 -17.00 -5.57 -3.38
C GLU A 124 -16.43 -4.16 -3.28
N THR A 125 -17.28 -3.15 -3.42
CA THR A 125 -16.85 -1.76 -3.29
C THR A 125 -17.89 -0.87 -2.65
N LYS A 126 -17.42 0.04 -1.78
CA LYS A 126 -18.25 1.12 -1.22
C LYS A 126 -18.39 2.30 -2.21
N GLY A 127 -17.90 2.21 -3.44
CA GLY A 127 -18.09 3.26 -4.46
C GLY A 127 -17.39 3.01 -5.81
N GLY A 128 -17.51 3.94 -6.75
CA GLY A 128 -16.98 3.77 -8.11
C GLY A 128 -15.45 3.81 -8.27
N ASN A 129 -14.67 4.04 -7.20
CA ASN A 129 -13.20 4.09 -7.28
C ASN A 129 -12.55 2.72 -7.05
N HIS A 130 -12.94 1.71 -7.83
CA HIS A 130 -12.36 0.37 -7.78
C HIS A 130 -11.75 0.04 -9.15
N ARG A 131 -10.46 -0.33 -9.20
CA ARG A 131 -9.73 -0.53 -10.46
C ARG A 131 -10.36 -1.60 -11.35
N GLY A 132 -10.71 -2.76 -10.79
CA GLY A 132 -11.39 -3.82 -11.54
C GLY A 132 -12.78 -3.42 -12.05
N LEU A 133 -13.50 -2.59 -11.29
CA LEU A 133 -14.83 -2.14 -11.71
C LEU A 133 -14.72 -1.14 -12.85
N LYS A 134 -13.68 -0.28 -12.84
CA LYS A 134 -13.37 0.60 -13.97
C LYS A 134 -12.98 -0.18 -15.21
N ALA A 135 -12.13 -1.20 -15.07
CA ALA A 135 -11.74 -2.07 -16.17
C ALA A 135 -12.96 -2.78 -16.80
N TRP A 136 -13.86 -3.34 -15.98
CA TRP A 136 -15.11 -3.91 -16.51
C TRP A 136 -15.97 -2.87 -17.22
N LYS A 137 -16.08 -1.64 -16.68
CA LYS A 137 -16.87 -0.58 -17.32
C LYS A 137 -16.27 -0.10 -18.64
N GLU A 138 -14.95 -0.21 -18.79
CA GLU A 138 -14.23 0.10 -20.03
C GLU A 138 -14.43 -1.01 -21.08
N GLU A 139 -14.42 -2.27 -20.64
CA GLU A 139 -14.56 -3.43 -21.54
C GLU A 139 -16.01 -3.72 -21.96
N TYR A 140 -16.97 -3.69 -21.02
CA TYR A 140 -18.36 -4.10 -21.24
C TYR A 140 -19.34 -2.92 -21.27
N GLY A 141 -18.85 -1.70 -20.98
CA GLY A 141 -19.67 -0.50 -20.85
C GLY A 141 -20.31 -0.33 -19.47
N ALA A 142 -20.43 0.92 -19.03
CA ALA A 142 -20.94 1.25 -17.69
C ALA A 142 -22.37 0.77 -17.43
N ALA A 143 -23.26 0.88 -18.42
CA ALA A 143 -24.66 0.47 -18.30
C ALA A 143 -24.79 -1.04 -18.07
N THR A 144 -24.01 -1.84 -18.80
CA THR A 144 -23.97 -3.31 -18.67
C THR A 144 -23.47 -3.72 -17.30
N VAL A 145 -22.32 -3.18 -16.86
CA VAL A 145 -21.71 -3.52 -15.57
C VAL A 145 -22.58 -3.09 -14.40
N ASP A 146 -23.36 -2.01 -14.53
CA ASP A 146 -24.28 -1.60 -13.48
C ASP A 146 -25.45 -2.60 -13.27
N THR A 147 -25.78 -3.43 -14.26
CA THR A 147 -26.75 -4.55 -14.11
C THR A 147 -26.18 -5.75 -13.34
N TRP A 148 -24.86 -5.84 -13.20
CA TRP A 148 -24.17 -6.94 -12.50
C TRP A 148 -24.12 -6.76 -10.99
N LEU A 149 -24.74 -5.70 -10.48
CA LEU A 149 -24.87 -5.46 -9.05
C LEU A 149 -25.75 -6.55 -8.42
N ARG A 150 -25.16 -7.33 -7.52
CA ARG A 150 -25.88 -8.28 -6.68
C ARG A 150 -26.53 -7.50 -5.53
N ALA A 151 -27.85 -7.68 -5.37
CA ALA A 151 -28.63 -7.11 -4.27
C ALA A 151 -28.20 -7.69 -2.92
#